data_AF-A0ABD0PFX3-F1
#
_entry.id   AF-A0ABD0PFX3-F1
#
_cell.length_a   1.000
_cell.length_b   1.000
_cell.length_c   1.000
_cell.angle_alpha   90.00
_cell.angle_beta   90.00
_cell.angle_gamma   90.00
#
_symmetry.space_group_name_H-M   'P 1'
#
loop_
_entity.id
_entity.type
_entity.pdbx_description
1 polymer ?
#
loop_
_entity_poly.entity_id
_entity_poly.type
_entity_poly.pdbx_seq_one_letter_code
_entity_poly.pdbx_strand_id
1 'polypeptide(L)' 'PVLLSDSCLHLFLQSQLCVKKIEACAEGRSRYSVSEAIHSFGSGNKRFQSLSEGNMEEEEDDMHYESE' A
#
# COMPACT_ATOMS: atom_id res chain seq x y z
N PRO A 1 -23.88 -14.77 -6.19
CA PRO A 1 -22.70 -13.90 -5.98
C PRO A 1 -21.63 -14.67 -5.18
N VAL A 2 -20.59 -15.14 -5.88
CA VAL A 2 -19.52 -15.96 -5.30
C VAL A 2 -18.47 -15.03 -4.72
N LEU A 3 -18.51 -14.83 -3.39
CA LEU A 3 -17.39 -14.47 -2.49
C LEU A 3 -16.19 -13.74 -3.14
N LEU A 4 -16.40 -12.54 -3.69
CA LEU A 4 -15.38 -11.86 -4.51
C LEU A 4 -14.22 -11.21 -3.74
N SER A 5 -13.97 -11.60 -2.50
CA SER A 5 -12.82 -11.06 -1.77
C SER A 5 -12.44 -11.98 -0.62
N ASP A 6 -11.40 -12.78 -0.82
CA ASP A 6 -10.72 -13.44 0.28
C ASP A 6 -10.14 -12.35 1.19
N SER A 7 -10.70 -12.22 2.40
CA SER A 7 -10.27 -11.22 3.38
C SER A 7 -8.81 -11.42 3.78
N CYS A 8 -8.29 -12.66 3.79
CA CYS A 8 -6.88 -12.92 4.03
C CYS A 8 -6.01 -12.26 2.95
N LEU A 9 -6.42 -12.34 1.68
CA LEU A 9 -5.70 -11.73 0.58
C LEU A 9 -5.69 -10.20 0.70
N HIS A 10 -6.84 -9.58 1.01
CA HIS A 10 -6.92 -8.13 1.20
C HIS A 10 -6.06 -7.66 2.38
N LEU A 11 -6.13 -8.36 3.51
CA LEU A 11 -5.28 -8.09 4.66
C LEU A 11 -3.80 -8.29 4.33
N PHE A 12 -3.45 -9.29 3.53
CA PHE A 12 -2.07 -9.55 3.13
C PHE A 12 -1.50 -8.45 2.23
N LEU A 13 -2.27 -7.96 1.27
CA LEU A 13 -1.82 -6.95 0.30
C LEU A 13 -1.88 -5.52 0.83
N GLN A 14 -2.89 -5.23 1.66
CA GLN A 14 -3.27 -3.85 2.02
C GLN A 14 -3.06 -3.53 3.51
N SER A 15 -2.54 -4.46 4.32
CA SER A 15 -2.18 -4.21 5.71
C SER A 15 -0.79 -4.77 6.05
N GLN A 16 -0.22 -4.32 7.17
CA GLN A 16 1.06 -4.82 7.71
C GLN A 16 0.89 -5.92 8.76
N LEU A 17 -0.26 -6.61 8.78
CA LEU A 17 -0.49 -7.70 9.73
C LEU A 17 0.41 -8.91 9.43
N CYS A 18 0.94 -9.54 10.48
CA CYS A 18 1.58 -10.85 10.35
C CYS A 18 0.51 -11.92 10.06
N VAL A 19 0.91 -13.06 9.48
CA VAL A 19 -0.01 -14.14 9.05
C VAL A 19 -0.97 -14.54 10.17
N LYS A 20 -0.47 -14.73 11.39
CA LYS A 20 -1.30 -15.07 12.55
C LYS A 20 -2.41 -14.04 12.85
N LYS A 21 -2.12 -12.74 12.66
CA LYS A 21 -3.12 -11.67 12.84
C LYS A 21 -4.09 -11.58 11.66
N ILE A 22 -3.63 -11.91 10.45
CA ILE A 22 -4.48 -12.01 9.26
C ILE A 22 -5.52 -13.10 9.46
N GLU A 23 -5.10 -14.30 9.82
CA GLU A 23 -6.00 -15.44 10.09
C GLU A 23 -6.99 -15.10 11.19
N ALA A 24 -6.52 -14.57 12.33
CA ALA A 24 -7.41 -14.16 13.41
C ALA A 24 -8.41 -13.08 12.97
N CYS A 25 -8.03 -12.16 12.09
CA CYS A 25 -8.93 -11.12 11.59
C CYS A 25 -9.95 -11.66 10.58
N ALA A 26 -9.51 -12.52 9.66
CA ALA A 26 -10.38 -13.17 8.68
C ALA A 26 -11.40 -14.11 9.34
N GLU A 27 -11.03 -14.77 10.44
CA GLU A 27 -11.91 -15.63 11.25
C GLU A 27 -12.80 -14.85 12.25
N GLY A 28 -12.67 -13.52 12.34
CA GLY A 28 -13.44 -12.69 13.28
C GLY A 28 -13.01 -12.81 14.75
N ARG A 29 -11.77 -13.26 15.01
CA ARG A 29 -11.16 -13.41 16.35
C ARG A 29 -10.32 -12.20 16.78
N SER A 30 -10.18 -11.18 15.94
CA SER A 30 -9.54 -9.90 16.27
C SER A 30 -10.52 -8.91 16.92
N ARG A 31 -9.98 -7.84 17.52
CA ARG A 31 -10.80 -6.73 18.08
C ARG A 31 -11.15 -5.65 17.05
N TYR A 32 -10.75 -5.85 15.81
CA TYR A 32 -10.92 -4.92 14.70
C TYR A 32 -11.38 -5.70 13.47
N SER A 33 -12.17 -5.05 12.63
CA SER A 33 -12.66 -5.57 11.36
C SER A 33 -11.58 -5.53 10.27
N VAL A 34 -11.87 -6.19 9.14
CA VAL A 34 -10.99 -6.17 7.96
C VAL A 34 -10.77 -4.74 7.44
N SER A 35 -11.81 -3.90 7.41
CA SER A 35 -11.67 -2.52 6.94
C SER A 35 -10.83 -1.67 7.91
N GLU A 36 -11.05 -1.81 9.22
CA GLU A 36 -10.25 -1.15 10.24
C GLU A 36 -8.78 -1.59 10.17
N ALA A 37 -8.53 -2.86 9.89
CA ALA A 37 -7.17 -3.37 9.71
C ALA A 37 -6.48 -2.71 8.51
N ILE A 38 -7.17 -2.60 7.38
CA ILE A 38 -6.64 -1.98 6.17
C ILE A 38 -6.41 -0.47 6.39
N HIS A 39 -7.32 0.21 7.06
CA HIS A 39 -7.20 1.66 7.32
C HIS A 39 -6.17 1.99 8.40
N SER A 40 -6.06 1.18 9.45
CA SER A 40 -5.17 1.47 10.59
C SER A 40 -3.75 0.97 10.37
N PHE A 41 -3.58 -0.13 9.62
CA PHE A 41 -2.27 -0.76 9.37
C PHE A 41 -1.80 -0.63 7.92
N GLY A 42 -2.57 0.01 7.04
CA GLY A 42 -2.24 0.23 5.62
C GLY A 42 -1.67 1.60 5.26
N SER A 43 -1.63 2.56 6.20
CA SER A 43 -1.34 3.99 5.94
C SER A 43 0.14 4.37 5.78
N GLY A 44 1.06 3.41 5.65
CA GLY A 44 2.49 3.71 5.59
C GLY A 44 3.19 3.04 4.42
N ASN A 45 3.16 1.71 4.37
CA ASN A 45 3.83 0.94 3.33
C ASN A 45 2.90 -0.21 2.93
N LYS A 46 2.36 -0.15 1.71
CA LYS A 46 1.81 -1.36 1.09
C LYS A 46 2.94 -2.38 1.01
N ARG A 47 2.66 -3.64 1.38
CA ARG A 47 3.65 -4.72 1.38
C ARG A 47 4.38 -4.87 0.05
N PHE A 48 3.68 -4.55 -1.04
CA PHE A 48 4.23 -4.37 -2.35
C PHE A 48 4.03 -2.91 -2.72
N GLN A 49 5.08 -2.10 -2.55
CA GLN A 49 5.11 -0.79 -3.17
C GLN A 49 5.25 -1.03 -4.66
N SER A 50 4.28 -0.56 -5.45
CA SER A 50 4.52 -0.40 -6.88
C SER A 50 5.66 0.62 -7.01
N LEU A 51 6.83 0.19 -7.48
CA LEU A 51 7.75 1.12 -8.15
C LEU A 51 7.03 1.59 -9.41
N SER A 52 6.08 2.52 -9.27
CA SER A 52 5.73 3.37 -10.39
C SER A 52 6.81 4.43 -10.40
N GLU A 53 7.82 4.22 -11.23
CA GLU A 53 8.79 5.24 -11.62
C GLU A 53 8.02 6.52 -11.98
N GLY A 54 8.35 7.63 -11.31
CA GLY A 54 7.58 8.86 -11.41
C GLY A 54 8.14 9.99 -10.56
N ASN A 55 9.45 10.22 -10.64
CA ASN A 55 10.07 11.49 -10.28
C ASN A 55 10.82 11.99 -11.54
N MET A 56 10.06 12.38 -12.57
CA MET A 56 10.59 13.23 -13.65
C MET A 56 10.57 14.65 -13.11
N GLU A 57 11.68 15.06 -12.48
CA GLU A 57 12.05 16.47 -12.37
C GLU A 57 13.14 16.68 -13.43
N GLU A 58 12.72 16.78 -14.69
CA GLU A 58 13.53 17.31 -15.79
C GLU A 58 13.34 18.83 -15.77
N GLU A 59 14.19 19.53 -15.03
CA GLU A 59 14.42 20.97 -15.24
C GLU A 59 15.71 21.08 -16.06
N GLU A 60 15.59 20.92 -17.39
CA GLU A 60 16.57 21.40 -18.35
C GLU A 60 16.52 22.93 -18.36
N ASP A 61 17.20 23.58 -17.41
CA ASP A 61 17.46 25.01 -17.53
C ASP A 61 18.61 25.22 -18.53
N ASP A 62 18.17 25.65 -19.70
CA ASP A 62 18.90 25.96 -20.92
C ASP A 62 20.16 26.79 -20.64
N MET A 63 21.30 26.24 -21.08
CA MET A 63 22.61 26.83 -20.96
C MET A 63 22.79 27.87 -22.08
N HIS A 64 22.46 29.14 -21.82
CA HIS A 64 22.88 30.23 -22.72
C HIS A 64 24.01 31.07 -22.10
N TYR A 65 25.22 30.78 -22.58
CA TYR A 65 26.40 31.62 -22.48
C TYR A 65 26.17 32.89 -23.31
N GLU A 66 26.19 34.06 -22.70
CA GLU A 66 26.48 35.30 -23.40
C GLU A 66 27.64 35.98 -22.66
N SER A 67 28.73 36.17 -23.40
CA SER A 67 29.90 36.95 -23.00
C SER A 67 29.63 38.42 -23.24
N GLU A 68 29.84 39.26 -22.24
CA GLU A 68 30.40 40.61 -22.41
C GLU A 68 31.42 40.90 -21.30
#